data_AF-A0AB38VIK3-F1
#
_entry.id   AF-A0AB38VIK3-F1
#
_cell.length_a   1.000
_cell.length_b   1.000
_cell.length_c   1.000
_cell.angle_alpha   90.00
_cell.angle_beta   90.00
_cell.angle_gamma   90.00
#
_symmetry.space_group_name_H-M   'P 1'
#
loop_
_entity.id
_entity.type
_entity.pdbx_description
1 polymer ?
#
loop_
_entity_poly.entity_id
_entity_poly.type
_entity_poly.pdbx_seq_one_letter_code
_entity_poly.pdbx_strand_id
1 'polypeptide(L)'
;MLNQFVVDNVNSFTQLNANPTIEQLNRAITLFKQKDEQLFNQVKAGHLSPSNYNAIVNQRNVINQTVQNLIDQNHNKLQTSQNKAAQLVGQRNQVVNKIQAILATVNYNSVNSIQEAENLFHSLRNQIEPLVAEVNNYKAAMAILQQEVDALSTAAIETETSKLATLKVSENTSVPANKVEEKTTQSEASGNKQEVTKSEEKQATSDAKASQPESANIADYDSLKEVLRNNISNQVPHISVQMEFKTQEQVDEYQKNLGSIIREIGDTLGTATEFNAKSNISTYTLGGQIQRIIVKSDITITYTLKGDMVGLHKEYKQFVDSFVKENITNKNITSDYEKAKVIHDHLVNNYTYATEELATTRETASGISIHAPEALYKDKRGVCQAFAVMFKDMAATAGLSVWYVTGQAGGGNHAWNIVTINGVKYYVDTTWDNNIKSNKYFLVGKTIMDADHLLDSQYNALAKDIPADRHQGA
;
A
#
# COMPACT_ATOMS: atom_id res chain seq x y z
N MET A 1 35.96 -37.34 2.25
CA MET A 1 35.74 -37.14 0.80
C MET A 1 34.29 -36.80 0.49
N LEU A 2 33.32 -37.73 0.57
CA LEU A 2 31.91 -37.47 0.19
C LEU A 2 31.29 -36.19 0.80
N ASN A 3 31.48 -35.93 2.10
CA ASN A 3 30.99 -34.71 2.74
C ASN A 3 31.59 -33.42 2.11
N GLN A 4 32.88 -33.43 1.77
CA GLN A 4 33.53 -32.30 1.10
C GLN A 4 32.97 -32.09 -0.31
N PHE A 5 32.83 -33.17 -1.09
CA PHE A 5 32.20 -33.12 -2.42
C PHE A 5 30.79 -32.51 -2.37
N VAL A 6 29.99 -32.84 -1.35
CA VAL A 6 28.68 -32.22 -1.12
C VAL A 6 28.82 -30.75 -0.71
N VAL A 7 29.71 -30.39 0.20
CA VAL A 7 29.96 -28.98 0.56
C VAL A 7 30.32 -28.14 -0.67
N ASP A 8 31.32 -28.59 -1.45
CA ASP A 8 31.84 -27.88 -2.62
C ASP A 8 30.76 -27.68 -3.70
N ASN A 9 29.97 -28.72 -3.97
CA ASN A 9 29.02 -28.75 -5.08
C ASN A 9 27.57 -28.36 -4.70
N VAL A 10 27.17 -28.36 -3.42
CA VAL A 10 25.76 -28.19 -3.01
C VAL A 10 25.53 -26.94 -2.17
N ASN A 11 26.48 -26.59 -1.30
CA ASN A 11 26.31 -25.44 -0.39
C ASN A 11 26.62 -24.10 -1.08
N SER A 12 27.51 -24.11 -2.08
CA SER A 12 27.84 -22.94 -2.92
C SER A 12 26.68 -22.57 -3.86
N PHE A 13 25.99 -21.47 -3.61
CA PHE A 13 24.90 -20.99 -4.48
C PHE A 13 24.81 -19.46 -4.47
N THR A 14 25.15 -18.84 -5.61
CA THR A 14 25.07 -17.39 -5.79
C THR A 14 23.62 -16.92 -5.77
N GLN A 15 23.35 -15.80 -5.09
CA GLN A 15 22.04 -15.15 -5.11
C GLN A 15 21.95 -14.11 -6.23
N LEU A 16 20.74 -13.83 -6.72
CA LEU A 16 20.49 -12.77 -7.70
C LEU A 16 20.76 -11.39 -7.07
N ASN A 17 21.71 -10.64 -7.64
CA ASN A 17 22.03 -9.27 -7.23
C ASN A 17 21.39 -8.26 -8.20
N ALA A 18 20.25 -7.69 -7.81
CA ALA A 18 19.53 -6.70 -8.62
C ALA A 18 19.97 -5.24 -8.38
N ASN A 19 20.77 -4.97 -7.35
CA ASN A 19 20.97 -3.62 -6.83
C ASN A 19 21.57 -2.63 -7.87
N PRO A 20 22.61 -2.99 -8.66
CA PRO A 20 23.17 -2.07 -9.66
C PRO A 20 22.16 -1.67 -10.73
N THR A 21 21.33 -2.61 -11.19
CA THR A 21 20.25 -2.37 -12.16
C THR A 21 19.16 -1.47 -11.57
N ILE A 22 18.77 -1.70 -10.31
CA ILE A 22 17.80 -0.87 -9.58
C ILE A 22 18.32 0.57 -9.44
N GLU A 23 19.60 0.76 -9.11
CA GLU A 23 20.23 2.09 -9.02
C GLU A 23 20.25 2.82 -10.37
N GLN A 24 20.58 2.13 -11.45
CA GLN A 24 20.56 2.70 -12.81
C GLN A 24 19.14 3.13 -13.22
N LEU A 25 18.14 2.27 -13.05
CA LEU A 25 16.73 2.59 -13.34
C LEU A 25 16.25 3.79 -12.52
N ASN A 26 16.53 3.81 -11.20
CA ASN A 26 16.19 4.93 -10.33
C ASN A 26 16.85 6.25 -10.75
N ARG A 27 18.10 6.21 -11.24
CA ARG A 27 18.81 7.38 -11.78
C ARG A 27 18.15 7.92 -13.03
N ALA A 28 17.78 7.07 -13.98
CA ALA A 28 17.09 7.47 -15.21
C ALA A 28 15.69 8.05 -14.93
N ILE A 29 14.92 7.43 -14.03
CA ILE A 29 13.61 7.94 -13.57
C ILE A 29 13.75 9.32 -12.90
N THR A 30 14.82 9.53 -12.13
CA THR A 30 15.07 10.81 -11.46
C THR A 30 15.44 11.91 -12.47
N LEU A 31 16.29 11.60 -13.47
CA LEU A 31 16.63 12.52 -14.55
C LEU A 31 15.41 12.90 -15.40
N PHE A 32 14.54 11.93 -15.70
CA PHE A 32 13.26 12.16 -16.38
C PHE A 32 12.40 13.18 -15.64
N LYS A 33 12.13 12.95 -14.34
CA LYS A 33 11.30 13.86 -13.52
C LYS A 33 11.88 15.28 -13.47
N GLN A 34 13.20 15.42 -13.34
CA GLN A 34 13.87 16.73 -13.39
C GLN A 34 13.71 17.44 -14.75
N LYS A 35 13.70 16.70 -15.87
CA LYS A 35 13.51 17.26 -17.20
C LYS A 35 12.06 17.65 -17.47
N ASP A 36 11.12 16.85 -16.98
CA ASP A 36 9.68 17.11 -17.06
C ASP A 36 9.28 18.36 -16.26
N GLU A 37 9.80 18.50 -15.04
CA GLU A 37 9.62 19.69 -14.20
C GLU A 37 10.27 20.95 -14.80
N GLN A 38 11.47 20.82 -15.40
CA GLN A 38 12.11 21.93 -16.12
C GLN A 38 11.26 22.43 -17.28
N LEU A 39 10.68 21.51 -18.07
CA LEU A 39 9.77 21.85 -19.17
C LEU A 39 8.48 22.49 -18.65
N PHE A 40 7.85 21.91 -17.62
CA PHE A 40 6.60 22.45 -17.05
C PHE A 40 6.79 23.90 -16.54
N ASN A 41 7.89 24.17 -15.83
CA ASN A 41 8.20 25.52 -15.36
C ASN A 41 8.49 26.50 -16.50
N GLN A 42 9.14 26.07 -17.59
CA GLN A 42 9.30 26.89 -18.79
C GLN A 42 7.94 27.20 -19.44
N VAL A 43 7.09 26.19 -19.65
CA VAL A 43 5.74 26.34 -20.23
C VAL A 43 4.85 27.26 -19.42
N LYS A 44 4.96 27.23 -18.08
CA LYS A 44 4.26 28.14 -17.16
C LYS A 44 4.79 29.59 -17.19
N ALA A 45 6.08 29.77 -17.48
CA ALA A 45 6.70 31.10 -17.56
C ALA A 45 6.61 31.73 -18.97
N GLY A 46 6.42 30.93 -20.02
CA GLY A 46 6.27 31.41 -21.39
C GLY A 46 4.87 31.97 -21.65
N HIS A 47 4.79 33.18 -22.22
CA HIS A 47 3.55 33.76 -22.74
C HIS A 47 3.14 33.10 -24.08
N LEU A 48 2.83 31.80 -24.02
CA LEU A 48 2.45 31.00 -25.18
C LEU A 48 1.03 31.31 -25.66
N SER A 49 0.81 31.24 -26.97
CA SER A 49 -0.55 31.14 -27.52
C SER A 49 -1.22 29.83 -27.05
N PRO A 50 -2.56 29.77 -26.90
CA PRO A 50 -3.25 28.54 -26.50
C PRO A 50 -2.96 27.35 -27.42
N SER A 51 -2.73 27.60 -28.71
CA SER A 51 -2.31 26.57 -29.68
C SER A 51 -0.94 25.99 -29.33
N ASN A 52 0.06 26.84 -29.10
CA ASN A 52 1.42 26.41 -28.77
C ASN A 52 1.48 25.73 -27.40
N TYR A 53 0.75 26.23 -26.41
CA TYR A 53 0.61 25.60 -25.10
C TYR A 53 0.05 24.18 -25.23
N ASN A 54 -1.09 24.01 -25.92
CA ASN A 54 -1.71 22.70 -26.13
C ASN A 54 -0.80 21.75 -26.93
N ALA A 55 -0.08 22.24 -27.94
CA ALA A 55 0.87 21.43 -28.70
C ALA A 55 2.01 20.88 -27.84
N ILE A 56 2.64 21.72 -27.01
CA ILE A 56 3.72 21.31 -26.11
C ILE A 56 3.21 20.36 -25.02
N VAL A 57 2.05 20.65 -24.41
CA VAL A 57 1.44 19.78 -23.39
C VAL A 57 1.09 18.41 -23.97
N ASN A 58 0.53 18.34 -25.18
CA ASN A 58 0.21 17.06 -25.83
C ASN A 58 1.48 16.25 -26.14
N GLN A 59 2.55 16.89 -26.63
CA GLN A 59 3.82 16.20 -26.91
C GLN A 59 4.52 15.73 -25.62
N ARG A 60 4.51 16.55 -24.55
CA ARG A 60 4.94 16.15 -23.20
C ARG A 60 4.16 14.94 -22.70
N ASN A 61 2.84 14.93 -22.81
CA ASN A 61 2.01 13.83 -22.32
C ASN A 61 2.32 12.50 -23.06
N VAL A 62 2.57 12.54 -24.37
CA VAL A 62 3.00 11.35 -25.15
C VAL A 62 4.37 10.85 -24.70
N ILE A 63 5.34 11.74 -24.50
CA ILE A 63 6.68 11.39 -23.98
C ILE A 63 6.55 10.76 -22.58
N ASN A 64 5.75 11.35 -21.70
CA ASN A 64 5.60 10.90 -20.32
C ASN A 64 4.93 9.53 -20.23
N GLN A 65 3.89 9.28 -21.03
CA GLN A 65 3.28 7.94 -21.14
C GLN A 65 4.28 6.91 -21.70
N THR A 66 5.08 7.29 -22.69
CA THR A 66 6.09 6.40 -23.29
C THR A 66 7.19 6.05 -22.28
N VAL A 67 7.66 7.02 -21.49
CA VAL A 67 8.61 6.78 -20.40
C VAL A 67 8.00 5.90 -19.30
N GLN A 68 6.75 6.15 -18.88
CA GLN A 68 6.10 5.31 -17.87
C GLN A 68 5.98 3.86 -18.35
N ASN A 69 5.51 3.63 -19.58
CA ASN A 69 5.45 2.29 -20.18
C ASN A 69 6.82 1.59 -20.20
N LEU A 70 7.92 2.32 -20.42
CA LEU A 70 9.29 1.78 -20.39
C LEU A 70 9.79 1.49 -18.97
N ILE A 71 9.37 2.27 -17.98
CA ILE A 71 9.63 2.00 -16.55
C ILE A 71 8.90 0.72 -16.13
N ASP A 72 7.61 0.62 -16.43
CA ASP A 72 6.77 -0.53 -16.09
C ASP A 72 7.28 -1.82 -16.75
N GLN A 73 7.72 -1.74 -18.02
CA GLN A 73 8.36 -2.88 -18.70
C GLN A 73 9.65 -3.34 -18.02
N ASN A 74 10.50 -2.43 -17.54
CA ASN A 74 11.72 -2.80 -16.82
C ASN A 74 11.40 -3.35 -15.42
N HIS A 75 10.44 -2.76 -14.70
CA HIS A 75 9.99 -3.24 -13.40
C HIS A 75 9.37 -4.65 -13.49
N ASN A 76 8.49 -4.89 -14.45
CA ASN A 76 7.86 -6.20 -14.69
C ASN A 76 8.90 -7.28 -15.06
N LYS A 77 9.92 -6.95 -15.87
CA LYS A 77 11.03 -7.86 -16.15
C LYS A 77 11.82 -8.18 -14.89
N LEU A 78 12.20 -7.17 -14.11
CA LEU A 78 12.96 -7.34 -12.87
C LEU A 78 12.20 -8.19 -11.85
N GLN A 79 10.91 -7.90 -11.61
CA GLN A 79 10.06 -8.69 -10.72
C GLN A 79 9.90 -10.13 -11.21
N THR A 80 9.78 -10.33 -12.53
CA THR A 80 9.77 -11.68 -13.13
C THR A 80 11.06 -12.43 -12.83
N SER A 81 12.22 -11.77 -12.95
CA SER A 81 13.51 -12.39 -12.65
C SER A 81 13.71 -12.66 -11.16
N GLN A 82 13.25 -11.78 -10.27
CA GLN A 82 13.24 -12.03 -8.82
C GLN A 82 12.34 -13.21 -8.44
N ASN A 83 11.17 -13.36 -9.09
CA ASN A 83 10.27 -14.49 -8.89
C ASN A 83 10.89 -15.81 -9.39
N LYS A 84 11.50 -15.82 -10.58
CA LYS A 84 12.29 -16.96 -11.10
C LYS A 84 13.41 -17.34 -10.12
N ALA A 85 14.11 -16.36 -9.54
CA ALA A 85 15.21 -16.60 -8.61
C ALA A 85 14.75 -17.28 -7.31
N ALA A 86 13.64 -16.80 -6.73
CA ALA A 86 13.02 -17.44 -5.57
C ALA A 86 12.59 -18.88 -5.86
N GLN A 87 12.03 -19.16 -7.04
CA GLN A 87 11.68 -20.51 -7.48
C GLN A 87 12.93 -21.41 -7.60
N LEU A 88 14.00 -20.95 -8.24
CA LEU A 88 15.25 -21.70 -8.38
C LEU A 88 15.88 -22.01 -7.01
N VAL A 89 15.87 -21.07 -6.07
CA VAL A 89 16.34 -21.30 -4.70
C VAL A 89 15.46 -22.34 -3.98
N GLY A 90 14.13 -22.26 -4.12
CA GLY A 90 13.21 -23.23 -3.54
C GLY A 90 13.41 -24.65 -4.09
N GLN A 91 13.49 -24.79 -5.40
CA GLN A 91 13.76 -26.05 -6.09
C GLN A 91 15.13 -26.63 -5.68
N ARG A 92 16.19 -25.79 -5.68
CA ARG A 92 17.52 -26.19 -5.21
C ARG A 92 17.46 -26.70 -3.78
N ASN A 93 16.81 -25.99 -2.86
CA ASN A 93 16.69 -26.39 -1.46
C ASN A 93 15.95 -27.72 -1.28
N GLN A 94 14.91 -28.01 -2.07
CA GLN A 94 14.26 -29.34 -2.07
C GLN A 94 15.25 -30.46 -2.44
N VAL A 95 16.15 -30.22 -3.40
CA VAL A 95 17.17 -31.19 -3.80
C VAL A 95 18.29 -31.33 -2.74
N VAL A 96 18.71 -30.23 -2.11
CA VAL A 96 19.62 -30.29 -0.94
C VAL A 96 19.03 -31.15 0.16
N ASN A 97 17.74 -30.97 0.47
CA ASN A 97 17.06 -31.74 1.51
C ASN A 97 16.98 -33.25 1.17
N LYS A 98 16.80 -33.62 -0.12
CA LYS A 98 16.92 -35.02 -0.57
C LYS A 98 18.33 -35.58 -0.30
N ILE A 99 19.38 -34.84 -0.65
CA ILE A 99 20.79 -35.25 -0.42
C ILE A 99 21.05 -35.41 1.08
N GLN A 100 20.59 -34.47 1.91
CA GLN A 100 20.72 -34.54 3.38
C GLN A 100 19.96 -35.74 3.96
N ALA A 101 18.76 -36.04 3.47
CA ALA A 101 17.99 -37.21 3.91
C ALA A 101 18.70 -38.54 3.56
N ILE A 102 19.28 -38.65 2.36
CA ILE A 102 20.10 -39.82 1.96
C ILE A 102 21.33 -39.98 2.86
N LEU A 103 22.02 -38.87 3.18
CA LEU A 103 23.17 -38.91 4.10
C LEU A 103 22.75 -39.27 5.54
N ALA A 104 21.56 -38.87 5.98
CA ALA A 104 21.03 -39.16 7.31
C ALA A 104 20.64 -40.64 7.52
N THR A 105 20.42 -41.43 6.47
CA THR A 105 20.19 -42.88 6.59
C THR A 105 21.48 -43.71 6.75
N VAL A 106 22.65 -43.07 6.72
CA VAL A 106 23.95 -43.77 6.76
C VAL A 106 24.34 -44.14 8.19
N ASN A 107 24.16 -45.40 8.57
CA ASN A 107 24.72 -45.94 9.80
C ASN A 107 26.21 -46.29 9.61
N TYR A 108 27.09 -45.35 9.92
CA TYR A 108 28.54 -45.56 9.88
C TYR A 108 29.04 -46.64 10.86
N ASN A 109 28.28 -46.93 11.93
CA ASN A 109 28.68 -47.89 12.97
C ASN A 109 28.38 -49.36 12.62
N SER A 110 27.69 -49.62 11.49
CA SER A 110 27.40 -50.99 11.02
C SER A 110 28.32 -51.46 9.87
N VAL A 111 29.42 -50.76 9.61
CA VAL A 111 30.40 -51.11 8.56
C VAL A 111 31.59 -51.83 9.20
N ASN A 112 31.72 -53.12 8.94
CA ASN A 112 32.68 -54.02 9.61
C ASN A 112 33.83 -54.47 8.70
N SER A 113 33.75 -54.20 7.40
CA SER A 113 34.80 -54.54 6.43
C SER A 113 35.02 -53.45 5.38
N ILE A 114 36.19 -53.49 4.72
CA ILE A 114 36.51 -52.60 3.59
C ILE A 114 35.50 -52.80 2.45
N GLN A 115 35.07 -54.03 2.20
CA GLN A 115 34.12 -54.33 1.13
C GLN A 115 32.72 -53.74 1.41
N GLU A 116 32.26 -53.77 2.67
CA GLU A 116 31.04 -53.07 3.08
C GLU A 116 31.16 -51.55 2.91
N ALA A 117 32.31 -50.96 3.24
CA ALA A 117 32.57 -49.54 3.04
C ALA A 117 32.53 -49.16 1.55
N GLU A 118 33.18 -49.94 0.68
CA GLU A 118 33.15 -49.74 -0.77
C GLU A 118 31.73 -49.83 -1.34
N ASN A 119 30.95 -50.85 -0.92
CA ASN A 119 29.57 -51.03 -1.36
C ASN A 119 28.67 -49.86 -0.91
N LEU A 120 28.85 -49.38 0.32
CA LEU A 120 28.17 -48.20 0.84
C LEU A 120 28.53 -46.93 0.05
N PHE A 121 29.81 -46.71 -0.27
CA PHE A 121 30.24 -45.56 -1.06
C PHE A 121 29.69 -45.58 -2.49
N HIS A 122 29.66 -46.74 -3.17
CA HIS A 122 29.04 -46.86 -4.49
C HIS A 122 27.53 -46.61 -4.44
N SER A 123 26.83 -47.16 -3.43
CA SER A 123 25.39 -46.94 -3.25
C SER A 123 25.05 -45.46 -3.01
N LEU A 124 25.82 -44.77 -2.16
CA LEU A 124 25.64 -43.33 -1.90
C LEU A 124 25.97 -42.47 -3.12
N ARG A 125 27.05 -42.80 -3.84
CA ARG A 125 27.42 -42.11 -5.09
C ARG A 125 26.28 -42.15 -6.09
N ASN A 126 25.75 -43.34 -6.38
CA ASN A 126 24.70 -43.54 -7.38
C ASN A 126 23.40 -42.77 -7.05
N GLN A 127 23.12 -42.50 -5.77
CA GLN A 127 21.96 -41.73 -5.32
C GLN A 127 22.21 -40.22 -5.29
N ILE A 128 23.43 -39.77 -4.95
CA ILE A 128 23.74 -38.35 -4.73
C ILE A 128 24.21 -37.65 -6.02
N GLU A 129 24.97 -38.34 -6.88
CA GLU A 129 25.57 -37.75 -8.09
C GLU A 129 24.52 -37.14 -9.07
N PRO A 130 23.35 -37.76 -9.31
CA PRO A 130 22.28 -37.15 -10.11
C PRO A 130 21.68 -35.89 -9.46
N LEU A 131 21.51 -35.89 -8.14
CA LEU A 131 20.96 -34.76 -7.38
C LEU A 131 21.94 -33.57 -7.36
N VAL A 132 23.24 -33.85 -7.33
CA VAL A 132 24.28 -32.82 -7.46
C VAL A 132 24.27 -32.19 -8.86
N ALA A 133 24.02 -32.97 -9.92
CA ALA A 133 23.83 -32.44 -11.26
C ALA A 133 22.57 -31.54 -11.35
N GLU A 134 21.45 -31.94 -10.72
CA GLU A 134 20.23 -31.13 -10.62
C GLU A 134 20.48 -29.78 -9.91
N VAL A 135 21.23 -29.79 -8.80
CA VAL A 135 21.66 -28.55 -8.09
C VAL A 135 22.54 -27.66 -8.98
N ASN A 136 23.48 -28.23 -9.72
CA ASN A 136 24.35 -27.47 -10.63
C ASN A 136 23.58 -26.86 -11.82
N ASN A 137 22.52 -27.52 -12.32
CA ASN A 137 21.63 -26.94 -13.33
C ASN A 137 20.91 -25.69 -12.80
N TYR A 138 20.47 -25.68 -11.53
CA TYR A 138 19.88 -24.48 -10.92
C TYR A 138 20.89 -23.34 -10.73
N LYS A 139 22.18 -23.64 -10.48
CA LYS A 139 23.24 -22.61 -10.46
C LYS A 139 23.42 -21.98 -11.85
N ALA A 140 23.46 -22.80 -12.90
CA ALA A 140 23.56 -22.32 -14.27
C ALA A 140 22.36 -21.45 -14.67
N ALA A 141 21.14 -21.86 -14.30
CA ALA A 141 19.92 -21.08 -14.49
C ALA A 141 19.98 -19.73 -13.74
N MET A 142 20.51 -19.70 -12.51
CA MET A 142 20.68 -18.46 -11.74
C MET A 142 21.73 -17.53 -12.38
N ALA A 143 22.81 -18.07 -12.97
CA ALA A 143 23.81 -17.28 -13.68
C ALA A 143 23.25 -16.64 -14.96
N ILE A 144 22.42 -17.36 -15.72
CA ILE A 144 21.66 -16.81 -16.86
C ILE A 144 20.70 -15.70 -16.38
N LEU A 145 20.04 -15.92 -15.24
CA LEU A 145 19.09 -14.99 -14.65
C LEU A 145 19.73 -13.69 -14.16
N GLN A 146 20.97 -13.75 -13.67
CA GLN A 146 21.78 -12.56 -13.40
C GLN A 146 22.07 -11.79 -14.69
N GLN A 147 22.46 -12.48 -15.78
CA GLN A 147 22.67 -11.84 -17.09
C GLN A 147 21.38 -11.20 -17.65
N GLU A 148 20.20 -11.79 -17.43
CA GLU A 148 18.91 -11.16 -17.77
C GLU A 148 18.69 -9.83 -17.03
N VAL A 149 19.15 -9.72 -15.76
CA VAL A 149 19.00 -8.52 -14.91
C VAL A 149 20.08 -7.47 -15.19
N ASP A 150 21.32 -7.90 -15.46
CA ASP A 150 22.43 -7.02 -15.85
C ASP A 150 22.20 -6.39 -17.24
N ALA A 151 21.38 -7.04 -18.09
CA ALA A 151 21.03 -6.56 -19.43
C ALA A 151 19.81 -5.60 -19.47
N LEU A 152 19.15 -5.31 -18.34
CA LEU A 152 18.08 -4.32 -18.29
C LEU A 152 18.66 -2.91 -18.43
N SER A 153 18.18 -2.15 -19.42
CA SER A 153 18.83 -0.91 -19.87
C SER A 153 17.93 0.33 -19.76
N THR A 154 18.52 1.42 -19.30
CA THR A 154 17.92 2.75 -19.22
C THR A 154 17.90 3.51 -20.55
N ALA A 155 18.63 3.05 -21.58
CA ALA A 155 18.88 3.82 -22.79
C ALA A 155 17.61 4.30 -23.52
N ALA A 156 16.53 3.51 -23.50
CA ALA A 156 15.24 3.90 -24.06
C ALA A 156 14.57 5.03 -23.25
N ILE A 157 14.62 4.95 -21.91
CA ILE A 157 14.10 5.99 -21.00
C ILE A 157 14.89 7.29 -21.18
N GLU A 158 16.22 7.20 -21.31
CA GLU A 158 17.11 8.36 -21.50
C GLU A 158 16.91 9.01 -22.88
N THR A 159 16.71 8.21 -23.93
CA THR A 159 16.37 8.67 -25.29
C THR A 159 15.05 9.43 -25.29
N GLU A 160 14.02 8.88 -24.65
CA GLU A 160 12.68 9.48 -24.62
C GLU A 160 12.66 10.74 -23.73
N THR A 161 13.36 10.71 -22.58
CA THR A 161 13.61 11.87 -21.71
C THR A 161 14.28 13.02 -22.45
N SER A 162 15.22 12.72 -23.35
CA SER A 162 15.94 13.73 -24.12
C SER A 162 15.03 14.54 -25.06
N LYS A 163 13.86 13.99 -25.45
CA LYS A 163 12.86 14.70 -26.26
C LYS A 163 12.19 15.86 -25.49
N LEU A 164 12.11 15.80 -24.17
CA LEU A 164 11.56 16.92 -23.37
C LEU A 164 12.37 18.21 -23.58
N ALA A 165 13.68 18.09 -23.81
CA ALA A 165 14.57 19.22 -24.03
C ALA A 165 14.52 19.81 -25.46
N THR A 166 13.80 19.19 -26.40
CA THR A 166 13.64 19.71 -27.77
C THR A 166 12.34 20.52 -27.97
N LEU A 167 11.44 20.48 -26.98
CA LEU A 167 10.18 21.22 -26.98
C LEU A 167 10.43 22.71 -26.72
N LYS A 168 10.32 23.54 -27.78
CA LYS A 168 10.63 24.97 -27.73
C LYS A 168 9.51 25.78 -27.09
N VAL A 169 9.87 26.66 -26.15
CA VAL A 169 8.93 27.47 -25.36
C VAL A 169 9.12 28.98 -25.64
N SER A 170 9.18 29.36 -26.92
CA SER A 170 9.54 30.74 -27.32
C SER A 170 8.72 31.28 -28.49
N GLU A 171 7.91 32.30 -28.21
CA GLU A 171 7.65 33.39 -29.17
C GLU A 171 8.16 34.69 -28.54
N ASN A 172 8.88 35.50 -29.32
CA ASN A 172 9.40 36.80 -28.91
C ASN A 172 9.06 37.81 -30.01
N THR A 173 7.92 38.48 -29.86
CA THR A 173 7.34 39.40 -30.85
C THR A 173 7.09 40.77 -30.22
N SER A 174 8.14 41.57 -30.20
CA SER A 174 8.14 42.97 -29.76
C SER A 174 7.81 43.95 -30.89
N VAL A 175 7.34 45.17 -30.54
CA VAL A 175 7.26 46.40 -31.39
C VAL A 175 6.10 46.43 -32.42
N PRO A 176 5.42 47.57 -32.71
CA PRO A 176 5.12 48.81 -31.95
C PRO A 176 3.58 49.14 -31.91
N ALA A 177 3.20 50.37 -31.56
CA ALA A 177 1.81 50.85 -31.54
C ALA A 177 1.46 51.80 -32.71
N ASN A 178 0.22 51.72 -33.26
CA ASN A 178 -0.62 52.88 -33.66
C ASN A 178 -2.05 52.53 -34.18
N LYS A 179 -3.01 53.42 -33.89
CA LYS A 179 -4.29 53.77 -34.59
C LYS A 179 -5.37 52.70 -34.99
N VAL A 180 -6.48 52.71 -34.24
CA VAL A 180 -7.88 53.07 -34.64
C VAL A 180 -8.38 52.80 -36.07
N GLU A 181 -9.49 52.03 -36.24
CA GLU A 181 -10.86 52.53 -36.62
C GLU A 181 -11.95 51.42 -36.43
N GLU A 182 -13.19 51.55 -36.99
CA GLU A 182 -14.44 50.99 -36.40
C GLU A 182 -15.41 50.22 -37.38
N LYS A 183 -16.30 49.38 -36.81
CA LYS A 183 -17.67 48.91 -37.26
C LYS A 183 -17.95 47.48 -37.84
N THR A 184 -18.72 46.70 -37.05
CA THR A 184 -20.01 45.97 -37.30
C THR A 184 -20.24 45.12 -38.60
N THR A 185 -20.97 43.98 -38.66
CA THR A 185 -22.10 43.44 -37.83
C THR A 185 -22.22 41.89 -37.83
N GLN A 186 -23.18 41.38 -37.05
CA GLN A 186 -23.70 40.01 -36.81
C GLN A 186 -24.02 39.16 -38.08
N SER A 187 -24.35 37.86 -38.00
CA SER A 187 -24.79 36.97 -36.89
C SER A 187 -24.14 35.56 -36.99
N GLU A 188 -24.46 34.46 -36.28
CA GLU A 188 -25.49 34.04 -35.28
C GLU A 188 -24.87 32.85 -34.44
N ALA A 189 -25.45 32.12 -33.47
CA ALA A 189 -26.81 32.02 -32.90
C ALA A 189 -26.79 31.68 -31.38
N SER A 190 -27.45 30.58 -30.94
CA SER A 190 -27.68 30.14 -29.54
C SER A 190 -27.96 28.61 -29.50
N GLY A 191 -27.97 27.87 -28.38
CA GLY A 191 -27.85 28.21 -26.95
C GLY A 191 -27.55 26.95 -26.11
N ASN A 192 -27.76 26.91 -24.79
CA ASN A 192 -28.43 27.86 -23.91
C ASN A 192 -27.79 27.85 -22.50
N LYS A 193 -27.89 28.96 -21.75
CA LYS A 193 -27.54 29.01 -20.32
C LYS A 193 -28.67 28.45 -19.45
N GLN A 194 -28.34 28.02 -18.24
CA GLN A 194 -29.05 28.57 -17.09
C GLN A 194 -28.07 28.95 -15.99
N GLU A 195 -28.27 30.14 -15.43
CA GLU A 195 -27.34 30.88 -14.59
C GLU A 195 -28.18 31.50 -13.47
N VAL A 196 -27.77 31.31 -12.22
CA VAL A 196 -28.31 32.06 -11.08
C VAL A 196 -27.14 32.71 -10.38
N THR A 197 -26.97 34.00 -10.64
CA THR A 197 -25.97 34.84 -10.00
C THR A 197 -26.45 35.29 -8.63
N LYS A 198 -25.54 35.34 -7.67
CA LYS A 198 -25.31 36.58 -6.92
C LYS A 198 -23.87 36.69 -6.47
N SER A 199 -23.39 37.93 -6.44
CA SER A 199 -22.02 38.32 -6.15
C SER A 199 -21.90 38.85 -4.73
N GLU A 200 -20.74 38.61 -4.09
CA GLU A 200 -20.19 39.52 -3.09
C GLU A 200 -18.66 39.55 -3.24
N GLU A 201 -18.05 40.70 -2.95
CA GLU A 201 -16.65 40.97 -3.24
C GLU A 201 -15.71 40.68 -2.05
N LYS A 202 -14.44 40.36 -2.37
CA LYS A 202 -13.23 40.65 -1.59
C LYS A 202 -13.23 40.27 -0.09
N GLN A 203 -12.27 39.42 0.28
CA GLN A 203 -10.98 39.97 0.75
C GLN A 203 -9.85 38.95 0.52
N ALA A 204 -8.64 39.46 0.25
CA ALA A 204 -7.44 38.65 0.12
C ALA A 204 -6.47 38.94 1.28
N THR A 205 -6.09 37.88 1.98
CA THR A 205 -5.01 37.80 2.98
C THR A 205 -4.53 36.35 2.96
N SER A 206 -3.26 35.97 2.97
CA SER A 206 -1.97 36.66 2.83
C SER A 206 -0.92 35.54 3.01
N ASP A 207 0.24 35.60 2.37
CA ASP A 207 1.14 34.44 2.21
C ASP A 207 1.50 33.69 3.52
N ALA A 208 1.10 32.42 3.59
CA ALA A 208 1.67 31.43 4.51
C ALA A 208 2.74 30.61 3.76
N LYS A 209 3.99 31.05 3.84
CA LYS A 209 5.14 30.42 3.18
C LYS A 209 5.45 29.06 3.83
N ALA A 210 4.86 27.99 3.31
CA ALA A 210 5.00 26.64 3.85
C ALA A 210 6.48 26.21 3.91
N SER A 211 6.99 26.04 5.13
CA SER A 211 8.26 25.37 5.42
C SER A 211 8.17 23.88 5.07
N GLN A 212 9.28 23.28 4.63
CA GLN A 212 9.37 21.82 4.58
C GLN A 212 9.17 21.24 6.00
N PRO A 213 8.47 20.10 6.14
CA PRO A 213 8.30 19.46 7.45
C PRO A 213 9.64 18.93 7.96
N GLU A 214 9.99 19.22 9.21
CA GLU A 214 11.10 18.55 9.88
C GLU A 214 10.77 17.06 10.06
N SER A 215 11.76 16.18 9.83
CA SER A 215 11.56 14.74 9.93
C SER A 215 11.28 14.34 11.38
N ALA A 216 10.07 13.85 11.68
CA ALA A 216 9.69 13.41 13.01
C ALA A 216 10.55 12.22 13.47
N ASN A 217 11.12 12.29 14.67
CA ASN A 217 11.76 11.14 15.31
C ASN A 217 10.67 10.21 15.86
N ILE A 218 10.62 8.99 15.35
CA ILE A 218 9.64 7.96 15.66
C ILE A 218 10.34 6.86 16.46
N ALA A 219 9.81 6.54 17.64
CA ALA A 219 10.42 5.57 18.56
C ALA A 219 10.11 4.10 18.21
N ASP A 220 8.90 3.85 17.70
CA ASP A 220 8.33 2.51 17.50
C ASP A 220 7.28 2.48 16.38
N TYR A 221 6.76 1.29 16.07
CA TYR A 221 5.78 1.09 15.00
C TYR A 221 4.38 1.65 15.34
N ASP A 222 4.02 1.82 16.60
CA ASP A 222 2.70 2.37 16.96
C ASP A 222 2.70 3.89 16.81
N SER A 223 3.77 4.55 17.25
CA SER A 223 4.09 5.95 16.94
C SER A 223 4.16 6.20 15.42
N LEU A 224 4.75 5.26 14.66
CA LEU A 224 4.76 5.31 13.19
C LEU A 224 3.34 5.23 12.61
N LYS A 225 2.53 4.26 13.06
CA LYS A 225 1.14 4.07 12.63
C LYS A 225 0.28 5.30 12.95
N GLU A 226 0.48 5.95 14.10
CA GLU A 226 -0.23 7.18 14.47
C GLU A 226 0.17 8.36 13.56
N VAL A 227 1.47 8.62 13.40
CA VAL A 227 1.96 9.73 12.55
C VAL A 227 1.54 9.53 11.09
N LEU A 228 1.65 8.32 10.55
CA LEU A 228 1.18 8.02 9.20
C LEU A 228 -0.33 8.16 9.08
N ARG A 229 -1.13 7.62 10.03
CA ARG A 229 -2.59 7.74 10.01
C ARG A 229 -3.04 9.20 10.05
N ASN A 230 -2.46 10.01 10.92
CA ASN A 230 -2.78 11.44 11.02
C ASN A 230 -2.45 12.18 9.71
N ASN A 231 -1.26 11.97 9.15
CA ASN A 231 -0.86 12.62 7.90
C ASN A 231 -1.72 12.18 6.71
N ILE A 232 -2.03 10.88 6.59
CA ILE A 232 -2.86 10.33 5.50
C ILE A 232 -4.32 10.82 5.64
N SER A 233 -4.88 10.88 6.85
CA SER A 233 -6.23 11.43 7.07
C SER A 233 -6.32 12.93 6.76
N ASN A 234 -5.22 13.66 6.89
CA ASN A 234 -5.11 15.08 6.50
C ASN A 234 -4.57 15.27 5.07
N GLN A 235 -4.52 14.20 4.26
CA GLN A 235 -4.12 14.21 2.84
C GLN A 235 -2.73 14.80 2.57
N VAL A 236 -1.81 14.69 3.53
CA VAL A 236 -0.43 15.19 3.38
C VAL A 236 0.29 14.34 2.31
N PRO A 237 0.77 14.93 1.20
CA PRO A 237 1.31 14.16 0.07
C PRO A 237 2.78 13.76 0.24
N HIS A 238 3.50 14.39 1.17
CA HIS A 238 4.91 14.12 1.47
C HIS A 238 5.11 14.05 2.98
N ILE A 239 5.47 12.87 3.49
CA ILE A 239 5.64 12.59 4.92
C ILE A 239 7.08 12.10 5.14
N SER A 240 7.86 12.79 5.97
CA SER A 240 9.23 12.40 6.30
C SER A 240 9.32 11.93 7.75
N VAL A 241 9.66 10.65 7.95
CA VAL A 241 9.81 10.01 9.27
C VAL A 241 11.25 9.53 9.48
N GLN A 242 11.72 9.52 10.72
CA GLN A 242 13.04 8.98 11.09
C GLN A 242 12.90 7.95 12.21
N MET A 243 13.49 6.77 12.04
CA MET A 243 13.61 5.73 13.08
C MET A 243 15.09 5.36 13.34
N GLU A 244 15.40 4.89 14.54
CA GLU A 244 16.72 4.34 14.90
C GLU A 244 16.61 2.84 15.22
N PHE A 245 17.43 2.02 14.56
CA PHE A 245 17.51 0.57 14.73
C PHE A 245 18.91 0.15 15.20
N LYS A 246 19.06 -1.10 15.67
CA LYS A 246 20.33 -1.65 16.17
C LYS A 246 20.93 -2.75 15.28
N THR A 247 20.12 -3.48 14.52
CA THR A 247 20.60 -4.47 13.54
C THR A 247 20.08 -4.16 12.13
N GLN A 248 20.73 -4.72 11.11
CA GLN A 248 20.25 -4.61 9.72
C GLN A 248 18.91 -5.36 9.53
N GLU A 249 18.70 -6.47 10.22
CA GLU A 249 17.47 -7.27 10.15
C GLU A 249 16.23 -6.44 10.54
N GLN A 250 16.36 -5.55 11.53
CA GLN A 250 15.31 -4.61 11.92
C GLN A 250 15.02 -3.55 10.84
N VAL A 251 16.05 -3.14 10.08
CA VAL A 251 15.90 -2.21 8.94
C VAL A 251 15.21 -2.91 7.77
N ASP A 252 15.58 -4.17 7.49
CA ASP A 252 14.99 -4.98 6.44
C ASP A 252 13.50 -5.28 6.75
N GLU A 253 13.20 -5.59 8.02
CA GLU A 253 11.82 -5.73 8.52
C GLU A 253 11.04 -4.42 8.41
N TYR A 254 11.62 -3.28 8.80
CA TYR A 254 11.01 -1.98 8.62
C TYR A 254 10.71 -1.64 7.16
N GLN A 255 11.66 -1.86 6.24
CA GLN A 255 11.44 -1.62 4.81
C GLN A 255 10.33 -2.51 4.22
N LYS A 256 10.26 -3.76 4.66
CA LYS A 256 9.20 -4.70 4.28
C LYS A 256 7.83 -4.28 4.82
N ASN A 257 7.77 -3.88 6.09
CA ASN A 257 6.51 -3.60 6.81
C ASN A 257 5.97 -2.18 6.56
N LEU A 258 6.81 -1.20 6.25
CA LEU A 258 6.37 0.18 5.96
C LEU A 258 5.32 0.21 4.84
N GLY A 259 5.50 -0.61 3.80
CA GLY A 259 4.57 -0.69 2.69
C GLY A 259 3.24 -1.41 3.01
N SER A 260 3.20 -2.35 3.95
CA SER A 260 1.92 -2.91 4.43
C SER A 260 1.21 -1.92 5.36
N ILE A 261 1.94 -1.23 6.25
CA ILE A 261 1.38 -0.22 7.16
C ILE A 261 0.71 0.93 6.39
N ILE A 262 1.36 1.46 5.34
CA ILE A 262 0.76 2.55 4.53
C ILE A 262 -0.53 2.09 3.83
N ARG A 263 -0.58 0.85 3.32
CA ARG A 263 -1.78 0.26 2.72
C ARG A 263 -2.89 0.01 3.75
N GLU A 264 -2.57 -0.65 4.87
CA GLU A 264 -3.50 -0.85 6.00
C GLU A 264 -4.18 0.46 6.40
N ILE A 265 -3.41 1.56 6.46
CA ILE A 265 -3.92 2.89 6.80
C ILE A 265 -4.76 3.50 5.66
N GLY A 266 -4.30 3.45 4.40
CA GLY A 266 -5.04 3.96 3.24
C GLY A 266 -6.38 3.25 3.03
N ASP A 267 -6.37 1.91 3.10
CA ASP A 267 -7.56 1.06 3.02
C ASP A 267 -8.52 1.34 4.19
N THR A 268 -8.00 1.56 5.41
CA THR A 268 -8.81 1.95 6.60
C THR A 268 -9.46 3.34 6.44
N LEU A 269 -8.83 4.24 5.68
CA LEU A 269 -9.32 5.60 5.44
C LEU A 269 -10.15 5.71 4.14
N GLY A 270 -10.44 4.60 3.46
CA GLY A 270 -11.20 4.56 2.21
C GLY A 270 -10.45 5.10 0.98
N THR A 271 -9.23 5.62 1.16
CA THR A 271 -8.39 6.15 0.09
C THR A 271 -7.54 5.03 -0.51
N ALA A 272 -7.95 4.50 -1.67
CA ALA A 272 -7.11 3.61 -2.46
C ALA A 272 -5.91 4.41 -3.01
N THR A 273 -4.76 4.32 -2.34
CA THR A 273 -3.56 5.13 -2.63
C THR A 273 -2.47 4.34 -3.34
N GLU A 274 -1.91 4.92 -4.40
CA GLU A 274 -0.53 4.64 -4.77
C GLU A 274 0.41 5.37 -3.79
N PHE A 275 1.54 4.75 -3.42
CA PHE A 275 2.54 5.39 -2.57
C PHE A 275 3.95 4.98 -3.00
N ASN A 276 4.91 5.86 -2.75
CA ASN A 276 6.33 5.63 -2.98
C ASN A 276 7.12 6.06 -1.75
N ALA A 277 7.72 5.10 -1.05
CA ALA A 277 8.61 5.38 0.08
C ALA A 277 10.07 5.22 -0.36
N LYS A 278 10.88 6.25 -0.14
CA LYS A 278 12.35 6.21 -0.31
C LYS A 278 13.00 6.28 1.05
N SER A 279 13.97 5.41 1.34
CA SER A 279 14.62 5.35 2.64
C SER A 279 16.12 5.60 2.54
N ASN A 280 16.59 6.65 3.21
CA ASN A 280 17.99 6.98 3.38
C ASN A 280 18.51 6.34 4.67
N ILE A 281 19.45 5.39 4.54
CA ILE A 281 20.01 4.61 5.65
C ILE A 281 21.37 5.18 6.05
N SER A 282 21.60 5.42 7.34
CA SER A 282 22.86 5.92 7.90
C SER A 282 23.33 5.04 9.05
N THR A 283 24.29 4.15 8.77
CA THR A 283 24.84 3.19 9.73
C THR A 283 26.05 3.78 10.46
N TYR A 284 26.05 3.71 11.79
CA TYR A 284 27.14 4.18 12.65
C TYR A 284 27.83 2.99 13.31
N THR A 285 29.13 2.82 13.07
CA THR A 285 29.94 1.73 13.62
C THR A 285 31.05 2.24 14.53
N LEU A 286 31.47 1.40 15.49
CA LEU A 286 32.63 1.61 16.34
C LEU A 286 33.37 0.27 16.48
N GLY A 287 34.67 0.23 16.17
CA GLY A 287 35.45 -1.02 16.18
C GLY A 287 34.91 -2.12 15.25
N GLY A 288 34.19 -1.74 14.17
CA GLY A 288 33.51 -2.66 13.26
C GLY A 288 32.11 -3.12 13.73
N GLN A 289 31.70 -2.82 14.96
CA GLN A 289 30.38 -3.17 15.51
C GLN A 289 29.36 -2.04 15.28
N ILE A 290 28.16 -2.37 14.82
CA ILE A 290 27.05 -1.42 14.65
C ILE A 290 26.60 -0.89 16.02
N GLN A 291 26.55 0.43 16.16
CA GLN A 291 26.07 1.11 17.37
C GLN A 291 24.60 1.58 17.20
N ARG A 292 24.27 1.96 15.96
CA ARG A 292 22.91 2.28 15.50
C ARG A 292 22.84 2.40 13.98
N ILE A 293 21.64 2.30 13.45
CA ILE A 293 21.29 2.62 12.07
C ILE A 293 20.14 3.63 12.11
N ILE A 294 20.32 4.81 11.54
CA ILE A 294 19.24 5.80 11.38
C ILE A 294 18.64 5.61 10.00
N VAL A 295 17.32 5.44 9.92
CA VAL A 295 16.58 5.32 8.66
C VAL A 295 15.64 6.51 8.56
N LYS A 296 15.86 7.38 7.57
CA LYS A 296 14.94 8.45 7.19
C LYS A 296 14.11 7.98 6.00
N SER A 297 12.80 7.90 6.14
CA SER A 297 11.90 7.53 5.05
C SER A 297 11.07 8.73 4.60
N ASP A 298 11.30 9.13 3.35
CA ASP A 298 10.54 10.14 2.64
C ASP A 298 9.44 9.43 1.83
N ILE A 299 8.20 9.59 2.29
CA ILE A 299 7.03 8.87 1.81
C ILE A 299 6.19 9.85 0.99
N THR A 300 6.08 9.60 -0.30
CA THR A 300 5.15 10.32 -1.18
C THR A 300 3.89 9.49 -1.39
N ILE A 301 2.73 10.10 -1.22
CA ILE A 301 1.42 9.43 -1.35
C ILE A 301 0.62 10.11 -2.44
N THR A 302 0.27 9.34 -3.46
CA THR A 302 -0.62 9.76 -4.55
C THR A 302 -2.04 9.43 -4.15
N TYR A 303 -2.79 10.44 -3.72
CA TYR A 303 -4.23 10.33 -3.52
C TYR A 303 -4.91 10.32 -4.90
N THR A 304 -5.26 9.13 -5.40
CA THR A 304 -5.91 8.94 -6.71
C THR A 304 -7.36 9.39 -6.66
N LEU A 305 -7.56 10.71 -6.68
CA LEU A 305 -8.87 11.33 -6.61
C LEU A 305 -9.55 11.35 -7.99
N LYS A 306 -10.59 10.53 -8.16
CA LYS A 306 -11.79 11.00 -8.87
C LYS A 306 -12.25 12.26 -8.11
N GLY A 307 -12.35 13.41 -8.79
CA GLY A 307 -12.39 14.72 -8.12
C GLY A 307 -13.45 14.89 -7.03
N ASP A 308 -14.56 14.17 -7.16
CA ASP A 308 -15.68 14.18 -6.20
C ASP A 308 -15.38 13.49 -4.86
N MET A 309 -14.32 12.66 -4.74
CA MET A 309 -14.07 11.85 -3.54
C MET A 309 -13.82 12.66 -2.26
N VAL A 310 -13.23 13.87 -2.34
CA VAL A 310 -13.10 14.76 -1.17
C VAL A 310 -14.46 15.32 -0.75
N GLY A 311 -15.33 15.62 -1.73
CA GLY A 311 -16.73 15.97 -1.47
C GLY A 311 -17.49 14.81 -0.84
N LEU A 312 -17.32 13.60 -1.38
CA LEU A 312 -17.97 12.38 -0.90
C LEU A 312 -17.55 11.97 0.51
N HIS A 313 -16.27 12.09 0.87
CA HIS A 313 -15.82 11.86 2.25
C HIS A 313 -16.46 12.87 3.20
N LYS A 314 -16.53 14.15 2.79
CA LYS A 314 -17.21 15.19 3.58
C LYS A 314 -18.72 14.93 3.72
N GLU A 315 -19.40 14.51 2.64
CA GLU A 315 -20.80 14.05 2.67
C GLU A 315 -20.96 12.88 3.66
N TYR A 316 -20.05 11.89 3.62
CA TYR A 316 -20.07 10.74 4.52
C TYR A 316 -19.88 11.13 5.99
N LYS A 317 -18.92 12.00 6.32
CA LYS A 317 -18.77 12.50 7.70
C LYS A 317 -19.99 13.29 8.16
N GLN A 318 -20.53 14.17 7.30
CA GLN A 318 -21.76 14.90 7.58
C GLN A 318 -22.98 13.97 7.77
N PHE A 319 -23.04 12.86 7.05
CA PHE A 319 -24.03 11.80 7.23
C PHE A 319 -23.87 11.08 8.58
N VAL A 320 -22.64 10.75 9.00
CA VAL A 320 -22.36 10.16 10.33
C VAL A 320 -22.79 11.12 11.44
N ASP A 321 -22.39 12.39 11.37
CA ASP A 321 -22.75 13.41 12.36
C ASP A 321 -24.27 13.61 12.45
N SER A 322 -24.94 13.67 11.29
CA SER A 322 -26.40 13.81 11.21
C SER A 322 -27.12 12.56 11.72
N PHE A 323 -26.66 11.37 11.36
CA PHE A 323 -27.22 10.10 11.84
C PHE A 323 -27.16 10.00 13.36
N VAL A 324 -26.00 10.27 13.98
CA VAL A 324 -25.84 10.25 15.44
C VAL A 324 -26.70 11.33 16.08
N LYS A 325 -26.70 12.55 15.54
CA LYS A 325 -27.53 13.64 16.04
C LYS A 325 -29.02 13.28 16.03
N GLU A 326 -29.53 12.74 14.93
CA GLU A 326 -30.95 12.44 14.76
C GLU A 326 -31.40 11.17 15.48
N ASN A 327 -30.54 10.14 15.55
CA ASN A 327 -30.93 8.82 16.05
C ASN A 327 -30.44 8.50 17.46
N ILE A 328 -29.52 9.29 18.02
CA ILE A 328 -29.01 9.14 19.38
C ILE A 328 -29.26 10.44 20.17
N THR A 329 -28.65 11.56 19.77
CA THR A 329 -28.66 12.80 20.56
C THR A 329 -30.05 13.42 20.70
N ASN A 330 -30.76 13.64 19.60
CA ASN A 330 -32.12 14.20 19.59
C ASN A 330 -33.15 13.27 20.25
N LYS A 331 -32.83 11.97 20.38
CA LYS A 331 -33.66 10.96 21.07
C LYS A 331 -33.28 10.79 22.55
N ASN A 332 -32.29 11.56 23.05
CA ASN A 332 -31.74 11.50 24.40
C ASN A 332 -31.21 10.11 24.81
N ILE A 333 -30.69 9.33 23.85
CA ILE A 333 -30.14 8.00 24.11
C ILE A 333 -28.78 8.14 24.81
N THR A 334 -28.76 7.85 26.11
CA THR A 334 -27.58 8.02 26.98
C THR A 334 -26.84 6.72 27.26
N SER A 335 -27.53 5.57 27.21
CA SER A 335 -26.94 4.25 27.46
C SER A 335 -25.99 3.83 26.35
N ASP A 336 -24.78 3.38 26.72
CA ASP A 336 -23.78 2.90 25.75
C ASP A 336 -24.28 1.69 24.94
N TYR A 337 -25.04 0.81 25.59
CA TYR A 337 -25.67 -0.35 24.96
C TYR A 337 -26.65 0.09 23.85
N GLU A 338 -27.50 1.08 24.13
CA GLU A 338 -28.49 1.57 23.19
C GLU A 338 -27.84 2.32 22.01
N LYS A 339 -26.82 3.15 22.26
CA LYS A 339 -26.01 3.79 21.21
C LYS A 339 -25.44 2.74 20.25
N ALA A 340 -24.75 1.74 20.80
CA ALA A 340 -24.14 0.66 20.03
C ALA A 340 -25.20 -0.13 19.24
N LYS A 341 -26.38 -0.38 19.84
CA LYS A 341 -27.47 -1.10 19.20
C LYS A 341 -28.09 -0.34 18.04
N VAL A 342 -28.38 0.96 18.20
CA VAL A 342 -28.92 1.81 17.13
C VAL A 342 -28.00 1.86 15.91
N ILE A 343 -26.69 1.92 16.14
CA ILE A 343 -25.67 1.91 15.09
C ILE A 343 -25.57 0.53 14.43
N HIS A 344 -25.48 -0.54 15.23
CA HIS A 344 -25.44 -1.93 14.74
C HIS A 344 -26.65 -2.26 13.86
N ASP A 345 -27.86 -2.02 14.38
CA ASP A 345 -29.11 -2.33 13.69
C ASP A 345 -29.25 -1.50 12.41
N HIS A 346 -28.78 -0.25 12.39
CA HIS A 346 -28.74 0.56 11.18
C HIS A 346 -27.85 -0.08 10.10
N LEU A 347 -26.64 -0.52 10.46
CA LEU A 347 -25.71 -1.16 9.51
C LEU A 347 -26.21 -2.52 9.01
N VAL A 348 -26.75 -3.36 9.89
CA VAL A 348 -27.25 -4.70 9.55
C VAL A 348 -28.46 -4.65 8.60
N ASN A 349 -29.33 -3.64 8.76
CA ASN A 349 -30.58 -3.57 8.00
C ASN A 349 -30.53 -2.70 6.72
N ASN A 350 -29.67 -1.68 6.65
CA ASN A 350 -29.70 -0.69 5.55
C ASN A 350 -28.61 -0.86 4.48
N TYR A 351 -27.70 -1.81 4.65
CA TYR A 351 -26.59 -2.08 3.72
C TYR A 351 -26.53 -3.56 3.33
N THR A 352 -25.67 -3.88 2.35
CA THR A 352 -25.47 -5.23 1.82
C THR A 352 -23.98 -5.52 1.60
N TYR A 353 -23.55 -6.75 1.89
CA TYR A 353 -22.19 -7.17 1.60
C TYR A 353 -21.92 -7.26 0.08
N ALA A 354 -20.80 -6.69 -0.37
CA ALA A 354 -20.44 -6.54 -1.78
C ALA A 354 -19.78 -7.80 -2.37
N THR A 355 -20.44 -8.96 -2.28
CA THR A 355 -19.90 -10.27 -2.70
C THR A 355 -19.50 -10.31 -4.17
N GLU A 356 -20.30 -9.71 -5.05
CA GLU A 356 -20.11 -9.74 -6.51
C GLU A 356 -18.94 -8.84 -6.93
N GLU A 357 -18.86 -7.63 -6.38
CA GLU A 357 -17.77 -6.69 -6.60
C GLU A 357 -16.45 -7.20 -6.03
N LEU A 358 -16.48 -7.86 -4.86
CA LEU A 358 -15.31 -8.47 -4.22
C LEU A 358 -14.68 -9.56 -5.08
N ALA A 359 -15.49 -10.26 -5.87
CA ALA A 359 -15.07 -11.28 -6.83
C ALA A 359 -14.68 -10.73 -8.21
N THR A 360 -14.86 -9.42 -8.47
CA THR A 360 -14.70 -8.80 -9.80
C THR A 360 -13.88 -7.50 -9.76
N THR A 361 -14.55 -6.34 -9.69
CA THR A 361 -13.96 -5.00 -9.84
C THR A 361 -13.28 -4.49 -8.57
N ARG A 362 -13.74 -4.94 -7.40
CA ARG A 362 -13.51 -4.33 -6.08
C ARG A 362 -14.00 -2.88 -5.94
N GLU A 363 -14.76 -2.38 -6.92
CA GLU A 363 -15.44 -1.08 -6.91
C GLU A 363 -16.96 -1.26 -7.07
N THR A 364 -17.75 -0.40 -6.40
CA THR A 364 -19.20 -0.30 -6.56
C THR A 364 -19.61 0.33 -7.91
N ALA A 365 -20.93 0.44 -8.16
CA ALA A 365 -21.48 1.07 -9.37
C ALA A 365 -21.05 2.54 -9.57
N SER A 366 -20.87 3.32 -8.50
CA SER A 366 -20.32 4.69 -8.55
C SER A 366 -18.78 4.71 -8.69
N GLY A 367 -18.12 3.55 -8.78
CA GLY A 367 -16.67 3.46 -8.87
C GLY A 367 -15.97 3.84 -7.56
N ILE A 368 -16.50 3.39 -6.42
CA ILE A 368 -15.92 3.59 -5.09
C ILE A 368 -15.38 2.24 -4.61
N SER A 369 -14.18 2.20 -4.03
CA SER A 369 -13.64 0.95 -3.44
C SER A 369 -14.61 0.38 -2.41
N ILE A 370 -14.97 -0.89 -2.54
CA ILE A 370 -15.90 -1.57 -1.60
C ILE A 370 -15.35 -1.69 -0.17
N HIS A 371 -14.07 -1.38 0.02
CA HIS A 371 -13.41 -1.32 1.32
C HIS A 371 -13.65 0.01 2.05
N ALA A 372 -14.06 1.06 1.33
CA ALA A 372 -14.30 2.40 1.87
C ALA A 372 -15.71 2.54 2.47
N PRO A 373 -15.90 3.22 3.62
CA PRO A 373 -17.23 3.46 4.19
C PRO A 373 -18.12 4.35 3.28
N GLU A 374 -17.51 5.14 2.39
CA GLU A 374 -18.19 5.92 1.35
C GLU A 374 -19.02 5.03 0.40
N ALA A 375 -18.59 3.80 0.15
CA ALA A 375 -19.31 2.84 -0.67
C ALA A 375 -20.64 2.40 -0.02
N LEU A 376 -20.62 2.17 1.30
CA LEU A 376 -21.84 1.95 2.10
C LEU A 376 -22.70 3.21 2.17
N TYR A 377 -22.09 4.40 2.30
CA TYR A 377 -22.84 5.66 2.32
C TYR A 377 -23.58 5.91 1.00
N LYS A 378 -22.89 5.85 -0.15
CA LYS A 378 -23.42 6.21 -1.46
C LYS A 378 -24.26 5.08 -2.09
N ASP A 379 -23.66 3.91 -2.24
CA ASP A 379 -24.20 2.80 -3.06
C ASP A 379 -24.79 1.65 -2.20
N LYS A 380 -24.77 1.80 -0.86
CA LYS A 380 -25.28 0.82 0.13
C LYS A 380 -24.55 -0.53 0.14
N ARG A 381 -23.37 -0.62 -0.48
CA ARG A 381 -22.62 -1.86 -0.64
C ARG A 381 -21.16 -1.69 -0.23
N GLY A 382 -20.61 -2.70 0.44
CA GLY A 382 -19.23 -2.70 0.91
C GLY A 382 -18.83 -4.04 1.53
N VAL A 383 -17.57 -4.19 1.92
CA VAL A 383 -17.03 -5.38 2.60
C VAL A 383 -16.68 -5.11 4.06
N CYS A 384 -16.12 -6.10 4.76
CA CYS A 384 -15.90 -6.08 6.21
C CYS A 384 -15.21 -4.82 6.72
N GLN A 385 -14.22 -4.33 5.99
CA GLN A 385 -13.50 -3.10 6.28
C GLN A 385 -14.42 -1.87 6.28
N ALA A 386 -15.26 -1.69 5.25
CA ALA A 386 -16.19 -0.56 5.16
C ALA A 386 -17.21 -0.58 6.32
N PHE A 387 -17.75 -1.77 6.64
CA PHE A 387 -18.69 -1.95 7.74
C PHE A 387 -18.04 -1.63 9.10
N ALA A 388 -16.85 -2.18 9.37
CA ALA A 388 -16.14 -1.97 10.63
C ALA A 388 -15.63 -0.53 10.81
N VAL A 389 -15.31 0.17 9.71
CA VAL A 389 -14.97 1.61 9.74
C VAL A 389 -16.22 2.45 9.98
N MET A 390 -17.34 2.20 9.29
CA MET A 390 -18.58 2.95 9.49
C MET A 390 -19.17 2.74 10.89
N PHE A 391 -19.14 1.52 11.44
CA PHE A 391 -19.55 1.26 12.82
C PHE A 391 -18.69 2.06 13.80
N LYS A 392 -17.35 1.99 13.65
CA LYS A 392 -16.39 2.72 14.49
C LYS A 392 -16.65 4.22 14.43
N ASP A 393 -16.83 4.79 13.24
CA ASP A 393 -17.06 6.23 13.06
C ASP A 393 -18.35 6.69 13.74
N MET A 394 -19.47 5.99 13.52
CA MET A 394 -20.73 6.31 14.19
C MET A 394 -20.64 6.12 15.71
N ALA A 395 -19.96 5.08 16.19
CA ALA A 395 -19.80 4.80 17.62
C ALA A 395 -18.91 5.85 18.30
N ALA A 396 -17.79 6.25 17.67
CA ALA A 396 -16.92 7.31 18.17
C ALA A 396 -17.64 8.68 18.20
N THR A 397 -18.39 9.02 17.14
CA THR A 397 -19.22 10.25 17.10
C THR A 397 -20.33 10.22 18.15
N ALA A 398 -20.85 9.03 18.52
CA ALA A 398 -21.77 8.85 19.65
C ALA A 398 -21.10 8.85 21.03
N GLY A 399 -19.77 9.03 21.10
CA GLY A 399 -19.00 9.08 22.35
C GLY A 399 -18.61 7.72 22.94
N LEU A 400 -18.72 6.63 22.18
CA LEU A 400 -18.26 5.30 22.60
C LEU A 400 -16.76 5.14 22.36
N SER A 401 -16.07 4.46 23.29
CA SER A 401 -14.68 4.04 23.07
C SER A 401 -14.66 2.77 22.23
N VAL A 402 -14.18 2.87 20.98
CA VAL A 402 -14.31 1.85 19.94
C VAL A 402 -13.04 1.72 19.10
N TRP A 403 -12.70 0.49 18.73
CA TRP A 403 -11.56 0.13 17.90
C TRP A 403 -12.00 -0.60 16.63
N TYR A 404 -11.25 -0.39 15.56
CA TYR A 404 -11.23 -1.27 14.39
C TYR A 404 -10.15 -2.33 14.63
N VAL A 405 -10.46 -3.59 14.36
CA VAL A 405 -9.53 -4.72 14.49
C VAL A 405 -9.63 -5.66 13.30
N THR A 406 -8.56 -6.43 13.09
CA THR A 406 -8.40 -7.37 11.97
C THR A 406 -8.03 -8.77 12.47
N GLY A 407 -8.19 -9.76 11.60
CA GLY A 407 -7.82 -11.14 11.86
C GLY A 407 -8.19 -12.07 10.70
N GLN A 408 -8.34 -13.35 11.01
CA GLN A 408 -8.86 -14.37 10.09
C GLN A 408 -10.27 -14.79 10.51
N ALA A 409 -11.20 -14.89 9.56
CA ALA A 409 -12.51 -15.49 9.80
C ALA A 409 -13.06 -16.08 8.48
N GLY A 410 -13.85 -17.15 8.56
CA GLY A 410 -14.48 -17.75 7.37
C GLY A 410 -13.52 -18.29 6.28
N GLY A 411 -12.22 -18.42 6.58
CA GLY A 411 -11.19 -18.89 5.65
C GLY A 411 -10.30 -17.79 5.03
N GLY A 412 -10.38 -16.54 5.46
CA GLY A 412 -9.47 -15.48 5.02
C GLY A 412 -9.46 -14.23 5.91
N ASN A 413 -8.76 -13.18 5.45
CA ASN A 413 -8.66 -11.91 6.16
C ASN A 413 -10.04 -11.28 6.38
N HIS A 414 -10.31 -10.84 7.61
CA HIS A 414 -11.57 -10.22 8.02
C HIS A 414 -11.33 -9.05 8.98
N ALA A 415 -12.33 -8.17 9.13
CA ALA A 415 -12.26 -6.95 9.93
C ALA A 415 -13.57 -6.69 10.67
N TRP A 416 -13.47 -6.30 11.93
CA TRP A 416 -14.61 -6.08 12.84
C TRP A 416 -14.24 -5.05 13.92
N ASN A 417 -15.05 -4.94 14.98
CA ASN A 417 -14.85 -3.96 16.05
C ASN A 417 -14.72 -4.58 17.45
N ILE A 418 -14.01 -3.85 18.31
CA ILE A 418 -14.14 -3.95 19.76
C ILE A 418 -14.75 -2.63 20.24
N VAL A 419 -15.74 -2.67 21.12
CA VAL A 419 -16.38 -1.48 21.71
C VAL A 419 -16.50 -1.61 23.22
N THR A 420 -16.32 -0.50 23.92
CA THR A 420 -16.51 -0.41 25.37
C THR A 420 -17.94 0.00 25.67
N ILE A 421 -18.64 -0.79 26.49
CA ILE A 421 -19.99 -0.54 27.00
C ILE A 421 -19.89 -0.50 28.52
N ASN A 422 -20.24 0.63 29.15
CA ASN A 422 -20.22 0.77 30.62
C ASN A 422 -18.86 0.39 31.26
N GLY A 423 -17.75 0.61 30.54
CA GLY A 423 -16.38 0.29 30.97
C GLY A 423 -15.88 -1.13 30.60
N VAL A 424 -16.73 -2.01 30.07
CA VAL A 424 -16.35 -3.39 29.66
C VAL A 424 -16.27 -3.49 28.14
N LYS A 425 -15.22 -4.14 27.62
CA LYS A 425 -14.99 -4.34 26.18
C LYS A 425 -15.75 -5.57 25.66
N TYR A 426 -16.38 -5.44 24.49
CA TYR A 426 -17.04 -6.53 23.76
C TYR A 426 -16.72 -6.46 22.27
N TYR A 427 -16.82 -7.58 21.56
CA TYR A 427 -16.74 -7.59 20.10
C TYR A 427 -18.07 -7.20 19.45
N VAL A 428 -18.00 -6.57 18.27
CA VAL A 428 -19.11 -6.38 17.34
C VAL A 428 -18.65 -6.70 15.93
N ASP A 429 -19.36 -7.59 15.24
CA ASP A 429 -19.22 -7.75 13.78
C ASP A 429 -20.56 -7.51 13.08
N THR A 430 -20.73 -6.28 12.59
CA THR A 430 -21.87 -5.89 11.75
C THR A 430 -21.89 -6.56 10.38
N THR A 431 -20.79 -7.12 9.89
CA THR A 431 -20.71 -7.78 8.57
C THR A 431 -21.29 -9.19 8.60
N TRP A 432 -20.87 -10.03 9.55
CA TRP A 432 -21.46 -11.37 9.64
C TRP A 432 -22.94 -11.26 10.03
N ASP A 433 -23.30 -10.35 10.94
CA ASP A 433 -24.72 -10.09 11.25
C ASP A 433 -25.49 -9.45 10.09
N ASN A 434 -24.85 -8.70 9.18
CA ASN A 434 -25.47 -8.25 7.92
C ASN A 434 -25.76 -9.42 6.97
N ASN A 435 -24.87 -10.41 6.90
CA ASN A 435 -25.00 -11.58 6.03
C ASN A 435 -26.09 -12.55 6.48
N ILE A 436 -26.24 -12.78 7.79
CA ILE A 436 -27.29 -13.66 8.35
C ILE A 436 -28.52 -12.91 8.91
N LYS A 437 -28.57 -11.58 8.75
CA LYS A 437 -29.62 -10.66 9.25
C LYS A 437 -30.00 -10.94 10.70
N SER A 438 -28.99 -10.94 11.58
CA SER A 438 -29.14 -11.33 12.99
C SER A 438 -28.43 -10.36 13.96
N ASN A 439 -28.26 -10.80 15.21
CA ASN A 439 -27.42 -10.15 16.21
C ASN A 439 -26.44 -11.15 16.86
N LYS A 440 -26.05 -12.24 16.18
CA LYS A 440 -25.15 -13.30 16.67
C LYS A 440 -23.83 -12.74 17.20
N TYR A 441 -23.30 -11.67 16.63
CA TYR A 441 -22.01 -11.05 16.95
C TYR A 441 -22.10 -9.69 17.64
N PHE A 442 -23.32 -9.17 17.88
CA PHE A 442 -23.51 -7.92 18.60
C PHE A 442 -23.15 -8.02 20.10
N LEU A 443 -22.13 -7.28 20.53
CA LEU A 443 -21.66 -7.16 21.93
C LEU A 443 -21.32 -8.50 22.59
N VAL A 444 -20.61 -9.36 21.84
CA VAL A 444 -20.24 -10.70 22.29
C VAL A 444 -18.89 -10.74 23.00
N GLY A 445 -18.77 -11.71 23.92
CA GLY A 445 -17.51 -12.12 24.51
C GLY A 445 -16.79 -13.20 23.69
N LYS A 446 -15.64 -13.62 24.20
CA LYS A 446 -14.73 -14.59 23.56
C LYS A 446 -15.38 -15.92 23.20
N THR A 447 -16.33 -16.43 23.99
CA THR A 447 -16.96 -17.74 23.76
C THR A 447 -17.74 -17.81 22.44
N ILE A 448 -18.21 -16.68 21.92
CA ILE A 448 -18.87 -16.61 20.60
C ILE A 448 -17.86 -16.21 19.51
N MET A 449 -17.01 -15.22 19.78
CA MET A 449 -16.11 -14.68 18.76
C MET A 449 -14.97 -15.64 18.41
N ASP A 450 -14.25 -16.14 19.42
CA ASP A 450 -13.06 -16.98 19.27
C ASP A 450 -13.41 -18.40 18.74
N ALA A 451 -14.69 -18.69 18.51
CA ALA A 451 -15.19 -19.94 17.94
C ALA A 451 -15.16 -19.97 16.40
N ASP A 452 -15.24 -18.82 15.72
CA ASP A 452 -15.20 -18.71 14.26
C ASP A 452 -14.36 -17.52 13.72
N HIS A 453 -13.78 -16.71 14.62
CA HIS A 453 -12.81 -15.66 14.34
C HIS A 453 -11.49 -15.89 15.08
N LEU A 454 -10.37 -15.53 14.45
CA LEU A 454 -9.03 -15.49 15.03
C LEU A 454 -8.48 -14.06 14.91
N LEU A 455 -8.40 -13.35 16.03
CA LEU A 455 -7.89 -11.98 16.12
C LEU A 455 -6.38 -11.91 15.79
N ASP A 456 -5.94 -10.89 15.04
CA ASP A 456 -4.50 -10.68 14.81
C ASP A 456 -3.77 -10.38 16.14
N SER A 457 -2.58 -10.96 16.29
CA SER A 457 -1.84 -10.96 17.55
C SER A 457 -1.50 -9.57 18.10
N GLN A 458 -1.43 -8.54 17.25
CA GLN A 458 -1.22 -7.15 17.66
C GLN A 458 -2.34 -6.60 18.57
N TYR A 459 -3.56 -7.15 18.51
CA TYR A 459 -4.68 -6.73 19.36
C TYR A 459 -4.85 -7.58 20.63
N ASN A 460 -4.00 -8.57 20.89
CA ASN A 460 -4.13 -9.45 22.07
C ASN A 460 -4.13 -8.68 23.39
N ALA A 461 -3.36 -7.59 23.50
CA ALA A 461 -3.37 -6.71 24.67
C ALA A 461 -4.69 -5.93 24.83
N LEU A 462 -5.30 -5.50 23.72
CA LEU A 462 -6.60 -4.81 23.71
C LEU A 462 -7.73 -5.77 24.10
N ALA A 463 -7.75 -6.97 23.54
CA ALA A 463 -8.78 -7.99 23.75
C ALA A 463 -8.63 -8.81 25.05
N LYS A 464 -7.48 -8.69 25.75
CA LYS A 464 -7.15 -9.43 26.98
C LYS A 464 -8.34 -9.52 27.95
N ASP A 465 -8.94 -8.38 28.27
CA ASP A 465 -9.96 -8.25 29.33
C ASP A 465 -11.42 -8.36 28.81
N ILE A 466 -11.63 -8.72 27.53
CA ILE A 466 -12.97 -9.07 27.01
C ILE A 466 -13.48 -10.33 27.73
N PRO A 467 -14.70 -10.36 28.27
CA PRO A 467 -15.25 -11.51 28.99
C PRO A 467 -15.52 -12.70 28.06
N ALA A 468 -15.85 -13.85 28.65
CA ALA A 468 -16.32 -15.02 27.91
C ALA A 468 -17.69 -14.76 27.26
N ASP A 469 -18.63 -14.21 28.04
CA ASP A 469 -20.04 -14.09 27.67
C ASP A 469 -20.40 -12.75 27.00
N ARG A 470 -21.54 -12.73 26.31
CA ARG A 470 -22.17 -11.55 25.72
C ARG A 470 -22.65 -10.56 26.80
N HIS A 471 -22.63 -9.26 26.49
CA HIS A 471 -23.34 -8.25 27.28
C HIS A 471 -24.85 -8.55 27.34
N GLN A 472 -25.41 -8.64 28.55
CA GLN A 472 -26.79 -9.13 28.78
C GLN A 472 -27.90 -8.12 28.43
N GLY A 473 -27.54 -6.88 28.10
CA GLY A 473 -28.47 -5.77 27.90
C GLY A 473 -28.35 -4.74 29.02
N ALA A 474 -29.28 -3.79 29.04
CA ALA A 474 -29.50 -2.84 30.14
C ALA A 474 -30.86 -3.13 30.78
#